data_AF-A0A3D4B9Z1-F1
#
_entry.id   AF-A0A3D4B9Z1-F1
#
_cell.length_a   1.000
_cell.length_b   1.000
_cell.length_c   1.000
_cell.angle_alpha   90.00
_cell.angle_beta   90.00
_cell.angle_gamma   90.00
#
_symmetry.space_group_name_H-M   'P 1'
#
loop_
_entity.id
_entity.type
_entity.pdbx_description
1 polymer ?
#
loop_
_entity_poly.entity_id
_entity_poly.type
_entity_poly.pdbx_seq_one_letter_code
_entity_poly.pdbx_strand_id
1 'polypeptide(L)' 'DGRLKRQYEAGIKRAGRVYNIIRIMSQNPETMRTSMGLYMATMLAESPLSRAQREMLATVVSRTNGCHY' A
#
# COMPACT_ATOMS: atom_id res chain seq x y z
N ASP A 1 6.39 -9.45 17.79
CA ASP A 1 6.69 -8.01 17.93
C ASP A 1 5.41 -7.19 17.78
N GLY A 2 5.17 -6.21 18.65
CA GLY A 2 3.96 -5.37 18.63
C GLY A 2 3.84 -4.47 17.39
N ARG A 3 4.96 -4.15 16.72
CA ARG A 3 4.95 -3.36 15.47
C ARG A 3 4.21 -4.06 14.33
N LEU A 4 4.47 -5.35 14.13
CA LEU A 4 3.85 -6.13 13.05
C LEU A 4 2.32 -6.23 13.25
N LYS A 5 1.88 -6.54 14.47
CA LYS A 5 0.45 -6.62 14.81
C LYS A 5 -0.29 -5.31 14.46
N ARG A 6 0.27 -4.15 14.83
CA ARG A 6 -0.32 -2.85 14.51
C ARG A 6 -0.46 -2.60 13.01
N GLN A 7 0.51 -3.02 12.21
CA GLN A 7 0.45 -2.85 10.75
C GLN A 7 -0.60 -3.76 10.11
N TYR A 8 -0.77 -4.98 10.61
CA TYR A 8 -1.84 -5.88 10.15
C TYR A 8 -3.22 -5.37 10.53
N GLU A 9 -3.40 -4.91 11.76
CA GLU A 9 -4.66 -4.29 12.22
C GLU A 9 -4.99 -3.04 11.38
N ALA A 10 -4.00 -2.20 11.07
CA ALA A 10 -4.18 -1.05 10.19
C ALA A 10 -4.59 -1.48 8.76
N GLY A 11 -4.01 -2.56 8.23
CA GLY A 11 -4.40 -3.13 6.93
C GLY A 11 -5.85 -3.61 6.93
N ILE A 12 -6.26 -4.36 7.95
CA ILE A 12 -7.64 -4.85 8.12
C ILE A 12 -8.61 -3.68 8.26
N LYS A 13 -8.31 -2.69 9.11
CA LYS A 13 -9.15 -1.50 9.30
C LYS A 13 -9.35 -0.73 7.99
N ARG A 14 -8.31 -0.63 7.15
CA ARG A 14 -8.36 0.10 5.89
C ARG A 14 -9.12 -0.63 4.79
N ALA A 15 -8.99 -1.95 4.69
CA ALA A 15 -9.40 -2.68 3.49
C ALA A 15 -10.09 -4.03 3.76
N GLY A 16 -10.50 -4.29 5.01
CA GLY A 16 -11.20 -5.51 5.44
C GLY A 16 -10.32 -6.76 5.51
N ARG A 17 -9.08 -6.72 5.01
CA ARG A 17 -8.12 -7.84 4.99
C ARG A 17 -6.67 -7.37 4.90
N VAL A 18 -5.75 -8.29 5.16
CA VAL A 18 -4.31 -8.09 4.92
C VAL A 18 -3.96 -8.59 3.50
N TYR A 19 -3.61 -7.67 2.61
CA TYR A 19 -3.16 -7.97 1.24
C TYR A 19 -1.76 -8.61 1.23
N ASN A 20 -1.45 -9.38 0.18
CA ASN A 20 -0.19 -10.13 0.10
C ASN A 20 1.06 -9.25 0.15
N ILE A 21 1.03 -8.03 -0.39
CA ILE A 21 2.15 -7.08 -0.33
C ILE A 21 2.53 -6.74 1.13
N ILE A 22 1.53 -6.60 2.01
CA ILE A 22 1.75 -6.37 3.45
C ILE A 22 2.34 -7.64 4.10
N ARG A 23 1.87 -8.83 3.68
CA ARG A 23 2.41 -10.11 4.17
C ARG A 23 3.86 -10.32 3.74
N ILE A 24 4.23 -10.00 2.51
CA ILE A 24 5.59 -10.12 2.01
C ILE A 24 6.52 -9.17 2.78
N MET A 25 6.12 -7.91 2.97
CA MET A 25 6.93 -6.95 3.71
C MET A 25 6.99 -7.23 5.22
N SER A 26 6.11 -8.07 5.77
CA SER A 26 6.06 -8.38 7.20
C SER A 26 7.35 -8.95 7.77
N GLN A 27 8.20 -9.54 6.92
CA GLN A 27 9.51 -10.08 7.29
C GLN A 27 10.44 -8.99 7.84
N ASN A 28 10.23 -7.73 7.42
CA ASN A 28 10.88 -6.56 7.98
C ASN A 28 9.83 -5.47 8.31
N PRO A 29 9.40 -5.37 9.59
CA PRO A 29 8.38 -4.42 10.01
C PRO A 29 8.70 -2.94 9.68
N GLU A 30 9.97 -2.55 9.64
CA GLU A 30 10.37 -1.18 9.28
C GLU A 30 10.22 -0.92 7.78
N THR A 31 10.55 -1.89 6.93
CA THR A 31 10.29 -1.82 5.48
C THR A 31 8.79 -1.67 5.22
N MET A 32 7.97 -2.51 5.86
CA MET A 32 6.52 -2.44 5.73
C MET A 32 5.97 -1.08 6.17
N ARG A 33 6.40 -0.55 7.32
CA ARG A 33 5.97 0.76 7.82
C ARG A 33 6.32 1.87 6.83
N THR A 34 7.55 1.88 6.33
CA THR A 34 8.05 2.91 5.39
C THR A 34 7.32 2.84 4.05
N SER A 35 7.19 1.66 3.47
CA SER A 35 6.45 1.44 2.22
C SER A 35 4.98 1.86 2.34
N MET A 36 4.34 1.51 3.46
CA MET A 36 2.97 1.94 3.70
C MET A 36 2.83 3.45 3.86
N GLY A 37 3.82 4.12 4.46
CA GLY A 37 3.87 5.58 4.53
C GLY A 37 3.88 6.22 3.14
N LEU A 38 4.70 5.70 2.22
CA LEU A 38 4.74 6.15 0.83
C LEU A 38 3.38 5.94 0.14
N TYR A 39 2.76 4.76 0.29
CA TYR A 39 1.46 4.49 -0.31
C TYR A 39 0.36 5.43 0.23
N MET A 40 0.34 5.73 1.53
CA MET A 40 -0.63 6.68 2.10
C MET A 40 -0.41 8.10 1.55
N ALA A 41 0.84 8.56 1.52
CA ALA A 41 1.19 9.88 1.01
C ALA A 41 0.86 10.06 -0.48
N THR A 42 1.07 9.01 -1.28
CA THR A 42 0.82 9.07 -2.72
C THR A 42 -0.66 8.86 -3.07
N MET A 43 -1.33 7.88 -2.47
CA MET A 43 -2.67 7.45 -2.89
C MET A 43 -3.82 8.08 -2.12
N LEU A 44 -3.62 8.48 -0.85
CA LEU A 44 -4.70 8.93 0.04
C LEU A 44 -4.57 10.37 0.54
N ALA A 45 -3.36 10.92 0.60
CA ALA A 45 -3.19 12.32 1.01
C ALA A 45 -3.82 13.30 0.00
N GLU A 46 -3.99 14.54 0.44
CA GLU A 46 -4.45 15.64 -0.39
C GLU A 46 -3.56 15.81 -1.62
N SER A 47 -4.18 16.02 -2.77
CA SER A 47 -3.50 16.09 -4.05
C SER A 47 -4.39 16.81 -5.06
N PRO A 48 -3.81 17.54 -6.03
CA PRO A 48 -4.56 18.03 -7.18
C PRO A 48 -5.09 16.91 -8.07
N LEU A 49 -4.60 15.66 -7.90
CA LEU A 49 -5.10 14.48 -8.59
C LEU A 49 -6.18 13.79 -7.76
N SER A 50 -7.31 13.52 -8.40
CA SER A 50 -8.34 12.65 -7.84
C SER A 50 -7.78 11.26 -7.56
N ARG A 51 -8.43 10.53 -6.64
CA ARG A 51 -8.05 9.14 -6.35
C ARG A 51 -8.14 8.26 -7.60
N ALA A 52 -9.15 8.47 -8.44
CA ALA A 52 -9.30 7.72 -9.69
C ALA A 52 -8.15 7.97 -10.68
N GLN A 53 -7.67 9.21 -10.81
CA GLN A 53 -6.49 9.52 -11.64
C GLN A 53 -5.23 8.84 -11.12
N ARG A 54 -5.03 8.80 -9.80
CA ARG A 54 -3.88 8.12 -9.19
C ARG A 54 -3.92 6.60 -9.42
N GLU A 55 -5.08 5.98 -9.27
CA GLU A 55 -5.27 4.55 -9.59
C GLU A 55 -5.10 4.27 -11.09
N MET A 56 -5.54 5.18 -11.97
CA MET A 56 -5.30 5.09 -13.42
C MET A 56 -3.80 5.08 -13.73
N LEU A 57 -3.03 6.01 -13.15
CA LEU A 57 -1.58 6.05 -13.31
C LEU A 57 -0.93 4.75 -12.81
N ALA A 58 -1.31 4.28 -11.62
CA ALA A 58 -0.80 3.02 -11.08
C ALA A 58 -1.11 1.82 -11.99
N THR A 59 -2.32 1.77 -12.57
CA THR A 59 -2.75 0.71 -13.49
C THR A 59 -1.99 0.74 -14.80
N VAL A 60 -1.84 1.92 -15.41
CA VAL A 60 -1.10 2.09 -16.68
C VAL A 60 0.37 1.72 -16.49
N VAL A 61 1.03 2.22 -15.45
CA VAL A 61 2.43 1.88 -15.15
C VAL A 61 2.60 0.38 -14.91
N SER A 62 1.71 -0.24 -14.15
CA SER A 62 1.74 -1.70 -13.89
C SER A 62 1.59 -2.50 -15.18
N ARG A 63 0.65 -2.11 -16.05
CA ARG A 63 0.44 -2.76 -17.35
C ARG A 63 1.67 -2.61 -18.25
N THR A 64 2.24 -1.41 -18.34
CA THR A 64 3.44 -1.14 -19.15
C THR A 64 4.64 -1.96 -18.67
N ASN A 65 4.75 -2.19 -17.37
CA ASN A 65 5.83 -2.99 -16.77
C ASN A 65 5.55 -4.51 -16.73
N GLY A 66 4.40 -4.98 -17.23
CA GLY A 66 4.03 -6.39 -17.12
C GLY A 66 3.82 -6.87 -15.68
N CYS A 67 3.48 -5.97 -14.76
CA CYS A 67 3.27 -6.29 -13.34
C CYS A 67 1.88 -6.92 -13.15
N HIS A 68 1.84 -8.21 -12.81
CA HIS A 68 0.58 -8.98 -12.70
C HIS A 68 -0.11 -8.88 -11.34
N TYR A 69 0.66 -8.65 -10.28
CA TYR A 69 0.17 -8.64 -8.89
C TYR A 69 -1.05 -7.72 -8.70
#